data_AF-A0A955A3N3-F1
#
_entry.id   AF-A0A955A3N3-F1
#
_cell.length_a   1.000
_cell.length_b   1.000
_cell.length_c   1.000
_cell.angle_alpha   90.00
_cell.angle_beta   90.00
_cell.angle_gamma   90.00
#
_symmetry.space_group_name_H-M   'P 1'
#
loop_
_entity.id
_entity.type
_entity.pdbx_description
1 polymer ?
#
loop_
_entity_poly.entity_id
_entity_poly.type
_entity_poly.pdbx_seq_one_letter_code
_entity_poly.pdbx_strand_id
1 'polypeptide(L)'
;MPQWFYQMMPELLYLLFVLAFGGCVGSLLNVVAYRMPLGLSIVTPPSRCPKCNTKLAWRDNIPVFGWLFLRGKCRYCKNPISPEYPIVEACVALLFGVYYVVWYMIPRDAVWLGVPIGLLKPEWTIEARSGFHTWPTFMLMLLMLGALTGMFLVDAKTFMIPLQLSAIPAILGLIIHPLHAAWISHKGYVAGFGHTQPMGGWAIPIPEGWWWIGASIGAGIGLIIGNLLLHFGLLKCSFHDYEQWEEEHIAKHKAEQTQSAATPEPGENASASSETIDGEQEKETNNENDEMPADMWIQYPYARREVLRELLFLAPCLGLFVAGGWLIEAMNLTSAPPLWLRVFAGSLMGFLIGGGVVWAIRIFGTLGFGKEAMGLGDVHLMAGVGAVVGFVDASLAPFLASFVGLGWRIITLIGGNKFPKAMPFGPYLAVAVVLAMLFRHPIEYLLSALAGNPVNLP
;
A
#
# COMPACT_ATOMS: atom_id res chain seq x y z
N MET A 1 -28.89 -25.57 25.83
CA MET A 1 -27.89 -25.77 24.75
C MET A 1 -26.54 -26.10 25.37
N PRO A 2 -25.62 -26.76 24.65
CA PRO A 2 -24.30 -27.11 25.18
C PRO A 2 -23.45 -25.88 25.56
N GLN A 3 -22.55 -26.01 26.53
CA GLN A 3 -21.68 -24.91 26.98
C GLN A 3 -20.80 -24.33 25.87
N TRP A 4 -20.32 -25.18 24.96
CA TRP A 4 -19.53 -24.77 23.80
C TRP A 4 -20.30 -23.83 22.86
N PHE A 5 -21.63 -23.98 22.77
CA PHE A 5 -22.47 -23.15 21.91
C PHE A 5 -22.46 -21.69 22.40
N TYR A 6 -22.60 -21.48 23.72
CA TYR A 6 -22.57 -20.14 24.31
C TYR A 6 -21.18 -19.49 24.23
N GLN A 7 -20.11 -20.29 24.20
CA GLN A 7 -18.74 -19.80 24.03
C GLN A 7 -18.43 -19.41 22.58
N MET A 8 -18.94 -20.16 21.59
CA MET A 8 -18.69 -19.90 20.17
C MET A 8 -19.62 -18.85 19.55
N MET A 9 -20.84 -18.70 20.06
CA MET A 9 -21.84 -17.81 19.46
C MET A 9 -21.40 -16.34 19.33
N PRO A 10 -20.74 -15.71 20.33
CA PRO A 10 -20.23 -14.34 20.19
C PRO A 10 -19.16 -14.23 19.09
N GLU A 11 -18.23 -15.18 19.05
CA GLU A 11 -17.16 -15.21 18.05
C GLU A 11 -17.71 -15.35 16.63
N LEU A 12 -18.73 -16.20 16.44
CA LEU A 12 -19.39 -16.34 15.16
C LEU A 12 -20.13 -15.06 14.76
N LEU A 13 -20.80 -14.39 15.70
CA LEU A 13 -21.48 -13.12 15.43
C LEU A 13 -20.48 -12.03 15.02
N TYR A 14 -19.35 -11.92 15.71
CA TYR A 14 -18.29 -10.98 15.36
C TYR A 14 -17.67 -11.31 14.01
N LEU A 15 -17.41 -12.59 13.71
CA LEU A 15 -16.93 -13.01 12.39
C LEU A 15 -17.90 -12.59 11.28
N LEU A 16 -19.19 -12.85 11.45
CA LEU A 16 -20.22 -12.45 10.47
C LEU A 16 -20.28 -10.92 10.31
N PHE A 17 -20.15 -10.17 11.41
CA PHE A 17 -20.08 -8.72 11.36
C PHE A 17 -18.84 -8.23 10.60
N VAL A 18 -17.66 -8.81 10.87
CA VAL A 18 -16.40 -8.43 10.20
C VAL A 18 -16.44 -8.78 8.71
N LEU A 19 -17.00 -9.94 8.34
CA LEU A 19 -17.23 -10.31 6.93
C LEU A 19 -18.16 -9.31 6.23
N ALA A 20 -19.28 -8.96 6.87
CA ALA A 20 -20.22 -7.98 6.32
C ALA A 20 -19.59 -6.58 6.20
N PHE A 21 -18.84 -6.15 7.21
CA PHE A 21 -18.10 -4.89 7.19
C PHE A 21 -17.06 -4.87 6.07
N GLY A 22 -16.28 -5.95 5.91
CA GLY A 22 -15.32 -6.09 4.82
C GLY A 22 -15.99 -6.06 3.44
N GLY A 23 -17.16 -6.68 3.28
CA GLY A 23 -17.96 -6.57 2.04
C GLY A 23 -18.38 -5.12 1.75
N CYS A 24 -18.83 -4.38 2.76
CA CYS A 24 -19.16 -2.96 2.62
C CYS A 24 -17.94 -2.11 2.24
N VAL A 25 -16.77 -2.36 2.87
CA VAL A 25 -15.52 -1.70 2.52
C VAL A 25 -15.11 -2.04 1.09
N GLY A 26 -15.18 -3.30 0.68
CA GLY A 26 -14.90 -3.70 -0.71
C GLY A 26 -15.81 -3.02 -1.72
N SER A 27 -17.09 -2.84 -1.41
CA SER A 27 -18.02 -2.10 -2.26
C SER A 27 -17.63 -0.61 -2.39
N LEU A 28 -17.21 0.02 -1.29
CA LEU A 28 -16.65 1.38 -1.31
C LEU A 28 -15.35 1.45 -2.12
N LEU A 29 -14.47 0.46 -1.98
CA LEU A 29 -13.19 0.42 -2.70
C LEU A 29 -13.37 0.32 -4.22
N ASN A 30 -14.41 -0.35 -4.71
CA ASN A 30 -14.76 -0.32 -6.13
C ASN A 30 -15.06 1.11 -6.63
N VAL A 31 -15.75 1.92 -5.80
CA VAL A 31 -16.03 3.33 -6.12
C VAL A 31 -14.76 4.16 -6.08
N VAL A 32 -13.93 3.97 -5.05
CA VAL A 32 -12.64 4.65 -4.89
C VAL A 32 -11.71 4.35 -6.08
N ALA A 33 -11.55 3.07 -6.43
CA ALA A 33 -10.67 2.63 -7.50
C ALA A 33 -11.05 3.22 -8.86
N TYR A 34 -12.33 3.49 -9.08
CA TYR A 34 -12.82 4.12 -10.31
C TYR A 34 -12.77 5.65 -10.26
N ARG A 35 -13.24 6.28 -9.18
CA ARG A 35 -13.47 7.73 -9.12
C ARG A 35 -12.26 8.55 -8.72
N MET A 36 -11.42 8.03 -7.82
CA MET A 36 -10.30 8.77 -7.24
C MET A 36 -9.24 9.15 -8.29
N PRO A 37 -8.80 8.26 -9.20
CA PRO A 37 -7.84 8.63 -10.24
C PRO A 37 -8.37 9.68 -11.23
N LEU A 38 -9.70 9.73 -11.39
CA LEU A 38 -10.39 10.67 -12.27
C LEU A 38 -10.71 12.01 -11.57
N GLY A 39 -10.31 12.20 -10.30
CA GLY A 39 -10.65 13.39 -9.52
C GLY A 39 -12.15 13.55 -9.24
N LEU A 40 -12.94 12.48 -9.38
CA LEU A 40 -14.39 12.52 -9.19
C LEU A 40 -14.76 12.37 -7.70
N SER A 41 -15.88 12.98 -7.31
CA SER A 41 -16.41 12.85 -5.95
C SER A 41 -16.79 11.40 -5.62
N ILE A 42 -16.29 10.91 -4.48
CA ILE A 42 -16.55 9.55 -3.97
C ILE A 42 -17.98 9.44 -3.41
N VAL A 43 -18.49 10.54 -2.83
CA VAL A 43 -19.78 10.56 -2.12
C VAL A 43 -20.96 10.79 -3.07
N THR A 44 -20.78 11.65 -4.07
CA THR A 44 -21.85 12.12 -4.96
C THR A 44 -21.41 12.05 -6.43
N PRO A 45 -22.26 11.58 -7.37
CA PRO A 45 -23.62 11.05 -7.22
C PRO A 45 -23.65 9.58 -6.73
N PRO A 46 -24.82 9.06 -6.29
CA PRO A 46 -24.97 7.65 -5.92
C PRO A 46 -24.78 6.70 -7.11
N SER A 47 -24.57 5.41 -6.80
CA SER A 47 -24.38 4.35 -7.79
C SER A 47 -25.58 4.24 -8.76
N ARG A 48 -25.27 4.17 -10.05
CA ARG A 48 -26.23 4.12 -11.17
C ARG A 48 -25.76 3.13 -12.22
N CYS A 49 -26.69 2.61 -13.01
CA CYS A 49 -26.32 1.81 -14.17
C CYS A 49 -25.65 2.70 -15.24
N PRO A 50 -24.49 2.31 -15.81
CA PRO A 50 -23.79 3.11 -16.82
C PRO A 50 -24.57 3.25 -18.14
N LYS A 51 -25.46 2.30 -18.46
CA LYS A 51 -26.21 2.29 -19.72
C LYS A 51 -27.54 3.05 -19.64
N CYS A 52 -28.35 2.76 -18.61
CA CYS A 52 -29.68 3.38 -18.48
C CYS A 52 -29.73 4.53 -17.48
N ASN A 53 -28.62 4.84 -16.79
CA ASN A 53 -28.50 5.90 -15.78
C ASN A 53 -29.50 5.82 -14.61
N THR A 54 -30.27 4.74 -14.51
CA THR A 54 -31.18 4.49 -13.39
C THR A 54 -30.38 4.29 -12.11
N LYS A 55 -30.80 4.99 -11.05
CA LYS A 55 -30.26 4.84 -9.70
C LYS A 55 -30.50 3.41 -9.21
N LEU A 56 -29.46 2.78 -8.65
CA LEU A 56 -29.57 1.43 -8.10
C LEU A 56 -30.38 1.44 -6.79
N ALA A 57 -31.23 0.44 -6.59
CA ALA A 57 -31.95 0.27 -5.34
C ALA A 57 -30.99 -0.20 -4.23
N TRP A 58 -31.30 0.08 -2.96
CA TRP A 58 -30.42 -0.31 -1.85
C TRP A 58 -30.13 -1.82 -1.79
N ARG A 59 -31.10 -2.67 -2.18
CA ARG A 59 -30.94 -4.13 -2.24
C ARG A 59 -29.98 -4.59 -3.35
N ASP A 60 -29.88 -3.80 -4.43
CA ASP A 60 -28.96 -4.09 -5.53
C ASP A 60 -27.51 -3.74 -5.14
N ASN A 61 -27.32 -2.96 -4.07
CA ASN A 61 -26.01 -2.56 -3.52
C ASN A 61 -25.60 -3.39 -2.29
N ILE A 62 -26.29 -4.49 -1.96
CA ILE A 62 -25.83 -5.38 -0.88
C ILE A 62 -24.59 -6.12 -1.39
N PRO A 63 -23.42 -6.01 -0.71
CA PRO A 63 -22.16 -6.59 -1.20
C PRO A 63 -22.30 -8.07 -1.53
N VAL A 64 -21.78 -8.49 -2.68
CA VAL A 64 -21.83 -9.83 -3.29
C VAL A 64 -23.25 -10.28 -3.67
N PHE A 65 -24.19 -10.23 -2.72
CA PHE A 65 -25.54 -10.73 -2.87
C PHE A 65 -26.39 -9.95 -3.87
N GLY A 66 -26.21 -8.63 -3.96
CA GLY A 66 -26.91 -7.79 -4.94
C GLY A 66 -26.64 -8.25 -6.37
N TRP A 67 -25.37 -8.50 -6.71
CA TRP A 67 -24.97 -9.03 -8.02
C TRP A 67 -25.50 -10.44 -8.27
N LEU A 68 -25.42 -11.32 -7.25
CA LEU A 68 -25.93 -12.70 -7.34
C LEU A 68 -27.43 -12.76 -7.60
N PHE A 69 -28.24 -11.98 -6.87
CA PHE A 69 -29.69 -11.92 -7.07
C PHE A 69 -30.08 -11.32 -8.43
N LEU A 70 -29.27 -10.41 -8.95
CA LEU A 70 -29.44 -9.83 -10.29
C LEU A 70 -28.90 -10.74 -11.41
N ARG A 71 -28.22 -11.84 -11.08
CA ARG A 71 -27.53 -12.74 -12.02
C ARG A 71 -26.58 -11.98 -12.96
N GLY A 72 -25.87 -11.00 -12.40
CA GLY A 72 -24.90 -10.17 -13.13
C GLY A 72 -25.48 -9.26 -14.21
N LYS A 73 -26.78 -8.93 -14.17
CA LYS A 73 -27.42 -8.04 -15.15
C LYS A 73 -28.24 -6.95 -14.46
N CYS A 74 -28.20 -5.73 -14.99
CA CYS A 74 -29.02 -4.64 -14.48
C CYS A 74 -30.51 -5.03 -14.46
N ARG A 75 -31.21 -4.73 -13.36
CA ARG A 75 -32.65 -5.03 -13.18
C ARG A 75 -33.51 -4.50 -14.34
N TYR A 76 -33.24 -3.27 -14.76
CA TYR A 76 -34.03 -2.49 -15.71
C TYR A 76 -33.62 -2.76 -17.17
N CYS A 77 -32.38 -2.45 -17.54
CA CYS A 77 -31.93 -2.52 -18.94
C CYS A 77 -31.23 -3.83 -19.33
N LYS A 78 -31.09 -4.78 -18.38
CA LYS A 78 -30.42 -6.09 -18.56
C LYS A 78 -28.96 -6.03 -19.03
N ASN A 79 -28.34 -4.85 -19.02
CA ASN A 79 -26.91 -4.70 -19.32
C ASN A 79 -26.07 -5.54 -18.36
N PRO A 80 -25.04 -6.26 -18.83
CA PRO A 80 -24.15 -7.01 -17.96
C PRO A 80 -23.43 -6.08 -16.97
N ILE A 81 -23.22 -6.57 -15.76
CA ILE A 81 -22.45 -5.94 -14.69
C ILE A 81 -21.17 -6.76 -14.51
N SER A 82 -20.02 -6.10 -14.54
CA SER A 82 -18.71 -6.77 -14.41
C SER A 82 -18.66 -7.67 -13.16
N PRO A 83 -18.12 -8.90 -13.24
CA PRO A 83 -17.90 -9.75 -12.09
C PRO A 83 -16.79 -9.23 -11.16
N GLU A 84 -16.00 -8.24 -11.61
CA GLU A 84 -14.97 -7.60 -10.78
C GLU A 84 -15.55 -7.03 -9.48
N TYR A 85 -16.73 -6.40 -9.53
CA TYR A 85 -17.37 -5.80 -8.36
C TYR A 85 -17.61 -6.81 -7.22
N PRO A 86 -18.37 -7.90 -7.41
CA PRO A 86 -18.59 -8.89 -6.36
C PRO A 86 -17.31 -9.66 -5.99
N ILE A 87 -16.33 -9.80 -6.90
CA ILE A 87 -15.04 -10.41 -6.58
C ILE A 87 -14.28 -9.55 -5.58
N VAL A 88 -14.15 -8.25 -5.82
CA VAL A 88 -13.48 -7.32 -4.89
C VAL A 88 -14.19 -7.30 -3.53
N GLU A 89 -15.53 -7.25 -3.53
CA GLU A 89 -16.33 -7.29 -2.31
C GLU A 89 -16.10 -8.57 -1.50
N ALA A 90 -16.09 -9.74 -2.17
CA ALA A 90 -15.82 -11.02 -1.53
C ALA A 90 -14.37 -11.12 -1.04
N CYS A 91 -13.39 -10.67 -1.82
CA CYS A 91 -11.98 -10.69 -1.44
C CYS A 91 -11.70 -9.87 -0.19
N VAL A 92 -12.26 -8.66 -0.08
CA VAL A 92 -12.09 -7.81 1.11
C VAL A 92 -12.83 -8.38 2.32
N ALA A 93 -14.03 -8.90 2.13
CA ALA A 93 -14.77 -9.62 3.18
C ALA A 93 -13.93 -10.78 3.72
N LEU A 94 -13.43 -11.64 2.84
CA LEU A 94 -12.59 -12.79 3.20
C LEU A 94 -11.28 -12.36 3.85
N LEU A 95 -10.60 -11.33 3.34
CA LEU A 95 -9.38 -10.80 3.93
C LEU A 95 -9.62 -10.40 5.39
N PHE A 96 -10.66 -9.61 5.67
CA PHE A 96 -10.97 -9.18 7.03
C PHE A 96 -11.38 -10.36 7.92
N GLY A 97 -12.16 -11.30 7.39
CA GLY A 97 -12.58 -12.50 8.09
C GLY A 97 -11.41 -13.42 8.46
N VAL A 98 -10.46 -13.63 7.54
CA VAL A 98 -9.24 -14.42 7.78
C VAL A 98 -8.43 -13.80 8.92
N TYR A 99 -8.22 -12.49 8.89
CA TYR A 99 -7.52 -11.80 9.97
C TYR A 99 -8.24 -11.93 11.32
N TYR A 100 -9.58 -11.83 11.34
CA TYR A 100 -10.36 -12.06 12.56
C TYR A 100 -10.19 -13.49 13.08
N VAL A 101 -10.31 -14.49 12.21
CA VAL A 101 -10.15 -15.91 12.57
C VAL A 101 -8.75 -16.15 13.14
N VAL A 102 -7.72 -15.70 12.43
CA VAL A 102 -6.31 -15.91 12.82
C VAL A 102 -6.00 -15.24 14.15
N TRP A 103 -6.43 -14.00 14.36
CA TRP A 103 -6.07 -13.21 15.54
C TRP A 103 -6.95 -13.44 16.76
N TYR A 104 -8.21 -13.84 16.59
CA TYR A 104 -9.15 -13.98 17.71
C TYR A 104 -9.62 -15.43 17.91
N MET A 105 -9.91 -16.18 16.85
CA MET A 105 -10.52 -17.52 16.98
C MET A 105 -9.54 -18.68 17.17
N ILE A 106 -8.34 -18.64 16.56
CA ILE A 106 -7.38 -19.76 16.62
C ILE A 106 -6.85 -19.97 18.05
N PRO A 107 -6.96 -21.14 18.68
CA PRO A 107 -6.36 -21.39 20.00
C PRO A 107 -4.83 -21.20 19.98
N ARG A 108 -4.23 -20.75 21.09
CA ARG A 108 -2.78 -20.48 21.13
C ARG A 108 -1.91 -21.73 21.00
N ASP A 109 -2.42 -22.83 21.50
CA ASP A 109 -1.84 -24.16 21.44
C ASP A 109 -2.11 -24.86 20.11
N ALA A 110 -2.78 -24.18 19.17
CA ALA A 110 -3.04 -24.74 17.86
C ALA A 110 -1.73 -24.94 17.07
N VAL A 111 -1.53 -26.18 16.64
CA VAL A 111 -0.44 -26.60 15.76
C VAL A 111 -1.04 -27.14 14.48
N TRP A 112 -0.54 -26.69 13.32
CA TRP A 112 -0.95 -27.17 12.01
C TRP A 112 0.27 -27.56 11.19
N LEU A 113 0.30 -28.81 10.71
CA LEU A 113 1.46 -29.39 10.00
C LEU A 113 2.81 -29.22 10.73
N GLY A 114 2.80 -29.31 12.06
CA GLY A 114 3.99 -29.12 12.89
C GLY A 114 4.40 -27.66 13.12
N VAL A 115 3.66 -26.70 12.56
CA VAL A 115 3.88 -25.26 12.78
C VAL A 115 2.90 -24.75 13.83
N PRO A 116 3.36 -24.09 14.91
CA PRO A 116 2.48 -23.51 15.93
C PRO A 116 1.76 -22.27 15.37
N ILE A 117 0.63 -22.48 14.71
CA ILE A 117 -0.19 -21.42 14.12
C ILE A 117 -0.82 -20.48 15.15
N GLY A 118 -0.85 -20.86 16.42
CA GLY A 118 -1.22 -19.96 17.51
C GLY A 118 -0.26 -18.78 17.72
N LEU A 119 0.98 -18.85 17.20
CA LEU A 119 1.95 -17.74 17.20
C LEU A 119 1.57 -16.60 16.25
N LEU A 120 0.59 -16.83 15.36
CA LEU A 120 0.06 -15.79 14.46
C LEU A 120 -0.76 -14.72 15.20
N LYS A 121 -1.11 -14.97 16.46
CA LYS A 121 -1.87 -14.04 17.28
C LYS A 121 -0.96 -12.88 17.75
N PRO A 122 -1.32 -11.62 17.46
CA PRO A 122 -0.53 -10.47 17.88
C PRO A 122 -0.66 -10.22 19.38
N GLU A 123 0.34 -9.58 20.00
CA GLU A 123 0.41 -9.51 21.47
C GLU A 123 -0.72 -8.72 22.13
N TRP A 124 -1.31 -7.75 21.43
CA TRP A 124 -2.48 -7.06 21.99
C TRP A 124 -3.70 -7.98 22.12
N THR A 125 -3.75 -9.14 21.43
CA THR A 125 -4.86 -10.12 21.54
C THR A 125 -4.65 -11.18 22.62
N ILE A 126 -3.46 -11.22 23.23
CA ILE A 126 -2.96 -12.31 24.08
C ILE A 126 -3.73 -12.40 25.41
N GLU A 127 -4.15 -11.28 26.00
CA GLU A 127 -4.80 -11.28 27.32
C GLU A 127 -6.26 -10.81 27.30
N ALA A 128 -6.74 -10.35 26.15
CA ALA A 128 -8.10 -9.83 26.00
C ALA A 128 -9.13 -10.96 25.95
N ARG A 129 -9.52 -11.49 27.12
CA ARG A 129 -10.75 -12.29 27.27
C ARG A 129 -12.02 -11.52 26.90
N SER A 130 -11.94 -10.21 26.67
CA SER A 130 -13.00 -9.38 26.09
C SER A 130 -12.49 -8.59 24.88
N GLY A 131 -13.09 -8.84 23.70
CA GLY A 131 -12.73 -8.16 22.44
C GLY A 131 -12.82 -6.62 22.49
N PHE A 132 -13.53 -6.06 23.47
CA PHE A 132 -13.69 -4.62 23.67
C PHE A 132 -12.42 -3.85 24.08
N HIS A 133 -11.33 -4.51 24.47
CA HIS A 133 -10.06 -3.82 24.76
C HIS A 133 -9.10 -3.79 23.58
N THR A 134 -9.40 -4.49 22.49
CA THR A 134 -8.48 -4.61 21.35
C THR A 134 -9.05 -4.04 20.05
N TRP A 135 -10.36 -3.74 20.05
CA TRP A 135 -11.07 -3.25 18.88
C TRP A 135 -10.47 -1.98 18.24
N PRO A 136 -9.90 -0.98 18.96
CA PRO A 136 -9.36 0.20 18.29
C PRO A 136 -8.16 -0.14 17.39
N THR A 137 -7.23 -0.94 17.91
CA THR A 137 -6.10 -1.46 17.12
C THR A 137 -6.56 -2.38 16.02
N PHE A 138 -7.54 -3.26 16.28
CA PHE A 138 -8.09 -4.13 15.25
C PHE A 138 -8.77 -3.34 14.11
N MET A 139 -9.58 -2.33 14.43
CA MET A 139 -10.20 -1.46 13.42
C MET A 139 -9.17 -0.69 12.60
N LEU A 140 -8.09 -0.21 13.23
CA LEU A 140 -6.97 0.42 12.53
C LEU A 140 -6.32 -0.56 11.54
N MET A 141 -6.13 -1.82 11.93
CA MET A 141 -5.59 -2.86 11.04
C MET A 141 -6.53 -3.13 9.86
N LEU A 142 -7.83 -3.29 10.10
CA LEU A 142 -8.81 -3.46 9.02
C LEU A 142 -8.83 -2.26 8.08
N LEU A 143 -8.74 -1.03 8.62
CA LEU A 143 -8.67 0.17 7.81
C LEU A 143 -7.40 0.20 6.95
N MET A 144 -6.25 -0.18 7.51
CA MET A 144 -5.00 -0.27 6.76
C MET A 144 -5.11 -1.33 5.64
N LEU A 145 -5.66 -2.51 5.93
CA LEU A 145 -5.89 -3.56 4.93
C LEU A 145 -6.85 -3.08 3.81
N GLY A 146 -7.88 -2.32 4.17
CA GLY A 146 -8.77 -1.67 3.20
C GLY A 146 -8.04 -0.63 2.34
N ALA A 147 -7.23 0.23 2.95
CA ALA A 147 -6.41 1.21 2.24
C ALA A 147 -5.40 0.53 1.29
N LEU A 148 -4.73 -0.52 1.75
CA LEU A 148 -3.81 -1.33 0.93
C LEU A 148 -4.53 -1.97 -0.25
N THR A 149 -5.72 -2.52 -0.04
CA THR A 149 -6.52 -3.07 -1.14
C THR A 149 -6.95 -1.98 -2.12
N GLY A 150 -7.33 -0.80 -1.63
CA GLY A 150 -7.63 0.35 -2.48
C GLY A 150 -6.43 0.79 -3.32
N MET A 151 -5.25 0.91 -2.71
CA MET A 151 -4.00 1.23 -3.40
C MET A 151 -3.61 0.15 -4.40
N PHE A 152 -3.76 -1.13 -4.05
CA PHE A 152 -3.57 -2.26 -4.98
C PHE A 152 -4.46 -2.12 -6.22
N LEU A 153 -5.75 -1.85 -6.04
CA LEU A 153 -6.70 -1.78 -7.15
C LEU A 153 -6.49 -0.55 -8.04
N VAL A 154 -6.15 0.59 -7.44
CA VAL A 154 -5.85 1.81 -8.20
C VAL A 154 -4.54 1.63 -8.95
N ASP A 155 -3.46 1.22 -8.27
CA ASP A 155 -2.14 1.10 -8.87
C ASP A 155 -2.10 0.02 -9.97
N ALA A 156 -2.79 -1.10 -9.77
CA ALA A 156 -2.92 -2.14 -10.79
C ALA A 156 -3.60 -1.64 -12.09
N LYS A 157 -4.41 -0.58 -12.02
CA LYS A 157 -5.12 -0.01 -13.18
C LYS A 157 -4.46 1.24 -13.75
N THR A 158 -3.88 2.07 -12.90
CA THR A 158 -3.44 3.42 -13.28
C THR A 158 -1.97 3.69 -13.05
N PHE A 159 -1.18 2.73 -12.53
CA PHE A 159 0.25 2.91 -12.21
C PHE A 159 0.51 4.12 -11.29
N MET A 160 -0.47 4.47 -10.47
CA MET A 160 -0.41 5.61 -9.56
C MET A 160 -0.98 5.20 -8.21
N ILE A 161 -0.34 5.64 -7.13
CA ILE A 161 -0.84 5.46 -5.77
C ILE A 161 -1.39 6.81 -5.27
N PRO A 162 -2.70 6.92 -5.02
CA PRO A 162 -3.29 8.17 -4.55
C PRO A 162 -2.89 8.43 -3.10
N LEU A 163 -2.24 9.58 -2.87
CA LEU A 163 -1.69 9.96 -1.57
C LEU A 163 -2.74 9.96 -0.45
N GLN A 164 -4.01 10.24 -0.78
CA GLN A 164 -5.11 10.22 0.18
C GLN A 164 -5.29 8.83 0.80
N LEU A 165 -5.10 7.75 0.05
CA LEU A 165 -5.25 6.39 0.57
C LEU A 165 -4.09 5.98 1.47
N SER A 166 -2.86 6.41 1.17
CA SER A 166 -1.69 6.16 2.02
C SER A 166 -1.67 7.03 3.28
N ALA A 167 -2.20 8.26 3.19
CA ALA A 167 -2.21 9.20 4.32
C ALA A 167 -3.16 8.77 5.45
N ILE A 168 -4.31 8.14 5.14
CA ILE A 168 -5.28 7.70 6.15
C ILE A 168 -4.64 6.74 7.18
N PRO A 169 -4.02 5.60 6.80
CA PRO A 169 -3.38 4.72 7.77
C PRO A 169 -2.20 5.39 8.48
N ALA A 170 -1.45 6.28 7.82
CA ALA A 170 -0.38 7.05 8.46
C ALA A 170 -0.91 7.91 9.63
N ILE A 171 -1.90 8.74 9.36
CA ILE A 171 -2.50 9.67 10.33
C ILE A 171 -3.19 8.88 11.44
N LEU A 172 -4.00 7.89 11.09
CA LEU A 172 -4.73 7.11 12.08
C LEU A 172 -3.81 6.22 12.91
N GLY A 173 -2.72 5.70 12.35
CA GLY A 173 -1.70 4.98 13.11
C GLY A 173 -1.06 5.85 14.19
N LEU A 174 -0.63 7.05 13.81
CA LEU A 174 -0.01 8.03 14.73
C LEU A 174 -0.96 8.55 15.82
N ILE A 175 -2.28 8.46 15.62
CA ILE A 175 -3.29 8.94 16.57
C ILE A 175 -3.90 7.81 17.39
N ILE A 176 -4.42 6.77 16.75
CA ILE A 176 -5.21 5.71 17.40
C ILE A 176 -4.31 4.88 18.32
N HIS A 177 -3.11 4.50 17.89
CA HIS A 177 -2.22 3.67 18.72
C HIS A 177 -1.88 4.32 20.06
N PRO A 178 -1.36 5.57 20.14
CA PRO A 178 -1.05 6.16 21.43
C PRO A 178 -2.28 6.50 22.27
N LEU A 179 -3.41 6.88 21.65
CA LEU A 179 -4.66 7.08 22.38
C LEU A 179 -5.17 5.77 23.00
N HIS A 180 -5.08 4.68 22.24
CA HIS A 180 -5.45 3.35 22.71
C HIS A 180 -4.54 2.92 23.86
N ALA A 181 -3.24 3.12 23.72
CA ALA A 181 -2.25 2.83 24.75
C ALA A 181 -2.47 3.67 26.03
N ALA A 182 -2.82 4.95 25.90
CA ALA A 182 -3.18 5.80 27.03
C ALA A 182 -4.44 5.29 27.75
N TRP A 183 -5.47 4.90 27.00
CA TRP A 183 -6.72 4.37 27.54
C TRP A 183 -6.51 3.06 28.30
N ILE A 184 -5.79 2.12 27.71
CA ILE A 184 -5.43 0.83 28.32
C ILE A 184 -4.59 1.05 29.58
N SER A 185 -3.58 1.91 29.50
CA SER A 185 -2.71 2.23 30.64
C SER A 185 -3.50 2.84 31.80
N HIS A 186 -4.47 3.72 31.50
CA HIS A 186 -5.32 4.33 32.52
C HIS A 186 -6.25 3.32 33.19
N LYS A 187 -6.67 2.27 32.47
CA LYS A 187 -7.55 1.21 32.98
C LYS A 187 -6.80 0.05 33.65
N GLY A 188 -5.46 0.07 33.67
CA GLY A 188 -4.64 -0.96 34.30
C GLY A 188 -4.43 -2.23 33.45
N TYR A 189 -4.78 -2.20 32.16
CA TYR A 189 -4.70 -3.34 31.24
C TYR A 189 -3.33 -3.43 30.53
N VAL A 190 -2.22 -3.18 31.24
CA VAL A 190 -0.89 -2.93 30.63
C VAL A 190 -0.20 -4.19 30.09
N ALA A 191 -0.66 -5.38 30.48
CA ALA A 191 -0.01 -6.62 30.09
C ALA A 191 -0.30 -6.97 28.61
N GLY A 192 0.78 -7.13 27.82
CA GLY A 192 0.72 -7.50 26.39
C GLY A 192 1.03 -6.39 25.36
N PHE A 193 1.23 -5.13 25.77
CA PHE A 193 1.62 -4.06 24.82
C PHE A 193 3.14 -3.78 24.77
N GLY A 194 3.93 -4.31 25.72
CA GLY A 194 5.29 -3.82 25.96
C GLY A 194 6.38 -4.86 26.17
N HIS A 195 6.12 -6.14 25.89
CA HIS A 195 7.11 -7.20 26.07
C HIS A 195 7.14 -8.14 24.87
N THR A 196 8.09 -7.94 23.96
CA THR A 196 8.50 -8.94 22.99
C THR A 196 9.06 -10.14 23.75
N GLN A 197 8.23 -11.16 23.99
CA GLN A 197 8.76 -12.44 24.44
C GLN A 197 9.62 -13.01 23.29
N PRO A 198 10.72 -13.73 23.56
CA PRO A 198 11.38 -14.53 22.53
C PRO A 198 10.34 -15.52 21.96
N MET A 199 10.10 -15.50 20.64
CA MET A 199 8.99 -16.21 19.99
C MET A 199 7.57 -15.78 20.42
N GLY A 200 7.43 -14.60 21.05
CA GLY A 200 6.16 -13.95 21.36
C GLY A 200 5.54 -13.31 20.13
N GLY A 201 4.21 -13.18 20.11
CA GLY A 201 3.46 -12.63 18.98
C GLY A 201 3.96 -11.25 18.54
N TRP A 202 3.49 -10.77 17.40
CA TRP A 202 3.90 -9.44 16.93
C TRP A 202 3.19 -8.34 17.74
N ALA A 203 3.98 -7.46 18.36
CA ALA A 203 3.52 -6.21 18.97
C ALA A 203 4.01 -5.03 18.12
N ILE A 204 3.35 -3.88 18.25
CA ILE A 204 3.90 -2.62 17.70
C ILE A 204 5.28 -2.47 18.34
N PRO A 205 6.38 -2.46 17.57
CA PRO A 205 7.71 -2.41 18.15
C PRO A 205 7.87 -1.06 18.85
N ILE A 206 7.91 -1.14 20.18
CA ILE A 206 8.06 0.03 21.04
C ILE A 206 9.55 0.30 21.19
N PRO A 207 10.05 1.49 20.85
CA PRO A 207 11.42 1.86 21.14
C PRO A 207 11.73 1.72 22.62
N GLU A 208 12.83 1.03 22.93
CA GLU A 208 13.29 0.85 24.30
C GLU A 208 14.20 2.00 24.72
N GLY A 209 13.71 2.83 25.65
CA GLY A 209 14.50 3.91 26.24
C GLY A 209 14.27 5.28 25.63
N TRP A 210 14.67 6.29 26.40
CA TRP A 210 14.41 7.70 26.12
C TRP A 210 15.12 8.21 24.86
N TRP A 211 16.28 7.66 24.51
CA TRP A 211 17.03 8.06 23.33
C TRP A 211 16.22 7.89 22.05
N TRP A 212 15.61 6.71 21.84
CA TRP A 212 14.82 6.42 20.65
C TRP A 212 13.51 7.23 20.58
N ILE A 213 12.93 7.57 21.73
CA ILE A 213 11.80 8.50 21.81
C ILE A 213 12.23 9.88 21.32
N GLY A 214 13.34 10.40 21.85
CA GLY A 214 13.91 11.67 21.40
C GLY A 214 14.23 11.67 19.91
N ALA A 215 14.83 10.59 19.42
CA ALA A 215 15.25 10.47 18.03
C ALA A 215 14.05 10.42 17.06
N SER A 216 13.02 9.62 17.36
CA SER A 216 11.79 9.56 16.55
C SER A 216 11.06 10.90 16.50
N ILE A 217 10.91 11.59 17.63
CA ILE A 217 10.28 12.92 17.70
C ILE A 217 11.10 13.94 16.92
N GLY A 218 12.42 13.95 17.11
CA GLY A 218 13.34 14.83 16.40
C GLY A 218 13.24 14.65 14.89
N ALA A 219 13.25 13.42 14.40
CA ALA A 219 13.05 13.12 12.98
C ALA A 219 11.69 13.58 12.47
N GLY A 220 10.61 13.37 13.23
CA GLY A 220 9.28 13.88 12.91
C GLY A 220 9.26 15.41 12.75
N ILE A 221 9.89 16.13 13.67
CA ILE A 221 10.06 17.60 13.58
C ILE A 221 10.88 17.97 12.35
N GLY A 222 11.96 17.24 12.06
CA GLY A 222 12.78 17.48 10.87
C GLY A 222 12.03 17.25 9.57
N LEU A 223 11.14 16.27 9.51
CA LEU A 223 10.26 16.08 8.35
C LEU A 223 9.26 17.23 8.19
N ILE A 224 8.71 17.76 9.30
CA ILE A 224 7.86 18.97 9.26
C ILE A 224 8.65 20.16 8.72
N ILE A 225 9.88 20.37 9.19
CA ILE A 225 10.77 21.44 8.70
C ILE A 225 11.03 21.26 7.21
N GLY A 226 11.36 20.04 6.74
CA GLY A 226 11.55 19.75 5.33
C GLY A 226 10.33 20.13 4.48
N ASN A 227 9.12 19.78 4.95
CA ASN A 227 7.87 20.18 4.30
C ASN A 227 7.64 21.70 4.31
N LEU A 228 7.97 22.39 5.41
CA LEU A 228 7.88 23.85 5.48
C LEU A 228 8.88 24.52 4.50
N LEU A 229 10.10 23.98 4.38
CA LEU A 229 11.09 24.47 3.41
C LEU A 229 10.60 24.31 1.96
N LEU A 230 9.91 23.22 1.63
CA LEU A 230 9.24 23.07 0.34
C LEU A 230 8.10 24.07 0.17
N HIS A 231 7.25 24.23 1.19
CA HIS A 231 6.10 25.13 1.14
C HIS A 231 6.49 26.59 0.92
N PHE A 232 7.56 27.05 1.55
CA PHE A 232 8.10 28.40 1.36
C PHE A 232 8.99 28.55 0.11
N GLY A 233 9.17 27.50 -0.70
CA GLY A 233 9.97 27.51 -1.92
C GLY A 233 11.49 27.62 -1.69
N LEU A 234 11.95 27.44 -0.44
CA LEU A 234 13.38 27.38 -0.09
C LEU A 234 14.02 26.10 -0.65
N LEU A 235 13.25 25.03 -0.75
CA LEU A 235 13.58 23.81 -1.48
C LEU A 235 12.64 23.65 -2.68
N LYS A 236 13.14 23.08 -3.77
CA LYS A 236 12.34 22.71 -4.94
C LYS A 236 11.96 21.24 -4.87
N CYS A 237 10.74 20.90 -5.25
CA CYS A 237 10.32 19.51 -5.42
C CYS A 237 11.22 18.81 -6.45
N SER A 238 11.57 17.55 -6.15
CA SER A 238 12.24 16.68 -7.12
C SER A 238 11.33 16.47 -8.34
N PHE A 239 11.91 16.40 -9.54
CA PHE A 239 11.22 16.17 -10.81
C PHE A 239 10.17 17.24 -11.19
N HIS A 240 10.20 18.42 -10.56
CA HIS A 240 9.24 19.50 -10.87
C HIS A 240 9.27 19.96 -12.34
N ASP A 241 10.40 19.83 -13.04
CA ASP A 241 10.58 20.21 -14.45
C ASP A 241 10.41 19.04 -15.43
N TYR A 242 10.01 17.85 -14.95
CA TYR A 242 9.88 16.66 -15.79
C TYR A 242 8.78 16.80 -16.85
N GLU A 243 7.58 17.26 -16.49
CA GLU A 243 6.45 17.40 -17.44
C GLU A 243 6.81 18.35 -18.59
N GLN A 244 7.44 19.49 -18.27
CA GLN A 244 7.89 20.45 -19.28
C GLN A 244 8.95 19.83 -20.21
N TRP A 245 9.91 19.12 -19.63
CA TRP A 245 10.94 18.42 -20.40
C TRP A 245 10.34 17.34 -21.31
N GLU A 246 9.33 16.61 -20.83
CA GLU A 246 8.63 15.57 -21.59
C GLU A 246 7.85 16.16 -22.77
N GLU A 247 7.08 17.23 -22.55
CA GLU A 247 6.36 17.95 -23.61
C GLU A 247 7.31 18.47 -24.70
N GLU A 248 8.43 19.08 -24.31
CA GLU A 248 9.45 19.58 -25.24
C GLU A 248 10.05 18.47 -26.10
N HIS A 249 10.35 17.30 -25.50
CA HIS A 249 10.92 16.17 -26.22
C HIS A 249 9.90 15.48 -27.13
N ILE A 250 8.62 15.39 -26.72
CA ILE A 250 7.54 14.88 -27.58
C ILE A 250 7.35 15.82 -28.78
N ALA A 251 7.34 17.13 -28.55
CA ALA A 251 7.20 18.12 -29.61
C ALA A 251 8.37 18.05 -30.60
N LYS A 252 9.60 17.87 -30.10
CA LYS A 252 10.80 17.70 -30.92
C LYS A 252 10.75 16.44 -31.77
N HIS A 253 10.36 15.29 -31.19
CA HIS A 253 10.20 14.04 -31.92
C HIS A 253 9.15 14.15 -33.05
N LYS A 254 7.99 14.78 -32.76
CA LYS A 254 6.96 15.03 -33.77
C LYS A 254 7.45 15.93 -34.89
N ALA A 255 8.24 16.95 -34.56
CA ALA A 255 8.82 17.86 -35.56
C ALA A 255 9.86 17.15 -36.46
N GLU A 256 10.71 16.28 -35.90
CA GLU A 256 11.70 15.49 -36.64
C GLU A 256 11.03 14.47 -37.57
N GLN A 257 9.96 13.80 -37.13
CA GLN A 257 9.16 12.91 -37.99
C GLN A 257 8.48 13.67 -39.14
N THR A 258 7.96 14.87 -38.86
CA THR A 258 7.32 15.72 -39.88
C THR A 258 8.33 16.19 -40.93
N GLN A 259 9.56 16.51 -40.53
CA GLN A 259 10.64 16.89 -41.45
C GLN A 259 11.16 15.71 -42.29
N SER A 260 11.26 14.51 -41.70
CA SER A 260 11.63 13.30 -42.44
C SER A 260 10.58 12.89 -43.47
N ALA A 261 9.29 13.12 -43.20
CA ALA A 261 8.20 12.86 -44.15
C ALA A 261 8.11 13.91 -45.27
N ALA A 262 8.66 15.11 -45.07
CA ALA A 262 8.62 16.22 -46.02
C ALA A 262 9.79 16.23 -47.04
N THR A 263 10.70 15.25 -46.97
CA THR A 263 11.84 15.14 -47.91
C THR A 263 11.54 14.03 -48.93
N PRO A 264 11.20 14.32 -50.19
CA PRO A 264 11.05 13.28 -51.20
C PRO A 264 12.45 12.76 -51.57
N GLU A 265 12.65 11.44 -51.51
CA GLU A 265 13.85 10.81 -52.05
C GLU A 265 13.98 11.12 -53.55
N PRO A 266 15.15 11.59 -54.03
CA PRO A 266 15.35 11.82 -55.45
C PRO A 266 15.68 10.48 -56.14
N GLY A 267 14.64 9.84 -56.68
CA GLY A 267 14.75 8.99 -57.86
C GLY A 267 14.38 7.52 -57.68
N GLU A 268 13.24 7.11 -58.26
CA GLU A 268 13.20 5.97 -59.18
C GLU A 268 11.97 6.05 -60.09
N ASN A 269 12.14 5.51 -61.30
CA ASN A 269 11.43 5.86 -62.52
C ASN A 269 9.96 5.45 -62.62
N ALA A 270 9.27 6.18 -63.50
CA ALA A 270 7.91 5.96 -63.96
C ALA A 270 7.60 4.54 -64.46
N SER A 271 6.39 4.07 -64.18
CA SER A 271 5.53 3.51 -65.24
C SER A 271 4.05 3.65 -64.85
N ALA A 272 3.27 4.06 -65.84
CA ALA A 272 1.85 4.33 -65.74
C ALA A 272 1.03 3.05 -65.92
N SER A 273 -0.06 2.91 -65.15
CA SER A 273 -1.29 2.26 -65.63
C SER A 273 -2.48 2.73 -64.82
N SER A 274 -3.48 3.23 -65.55
CA SER A 274 -4.84 3.58 -65.15
C SER A 274 -5.61 2.41 -64.55
N GLU A 275 -6.50 2.65 -63.57
CA GLU A 275 -7.94 2.31 -63.64
C GLU A 275 -8.71 2.61 -62.32
N THR A 276 -9.80 3.37 -62.47
CA THR A 276 -11.13 3.34 -61.81
C THR A 276 -11.33 3.09 -60.29
N ILE A 277 -11.82 4.14 -59.61
CA ILE A 277 -13.14 4.30 -58.92
C ILE A 277 -13.68 3.20 -57.96
N ASP A 278 -14.02 3.70 -56.76
CA ASP A 278 -14.98 3.27 -55.72
C ASP A 278 -14.63 2.19 -54.69
N GLY A 279 -14.64 2.60 -53.42
CA GLY A 279 -14.73 1.73 -52.23
C GLY A 279 -14.13 2.37 -50.98
N GLU A 280 -14.93 3.13 -50.22
CA GLU A 280 -14.61 3.50 -48.84
C GLU A 280 -14.44 2.23 -47.98
N GLN A 281 -13.19 1.87 -47.73
CA GLN A 281 -12.77 1.06 -46.60
C GLN A 281 -11.65 1.81 -45.92
N GLU A 282 -11.93 2.35 -44.73
CA GLU A 282 -10.90 2.78 -43.77
C GLU A 282 -10.03 1.57 -43.45
N LYS A 283 -8.97 1.39 -44.24
CA LYS A 283 -7.81 0.59 -43.85
C LYS A 283 -7.07 1.41 -42.83
N GLU A 284 -7.13 0.97 -41.57
CA GLU A 284 -6.11 1.25 -40.56
C GLU A 284 -4.75 0.87 -41.17
N THR A 285 -4.07 1.84 -41.77
CA THR A 285 -2.65 1.76 -42.04
C THR A 285 -1.97 1.81 -40.67
N ASN A 286 -1.68 0.63 -40.13
CA ASN A 286 -0.68 0.47 -39.08
C ASN A 286 0.65 0.98 -39.64
N ASN A 287 0.89 2.28 -39.51
CA ASN A 287 2.22 2.86 -39.62
C ASN A 287 2.98 2.38 -38.39
N GLU A 288 3.84 1.37 -38.55
CA GLU A 288 4.75 0.87 -37.52
C GLU A 288 5.77 1.93 -37.03
N ASN A 289 5.72 3.16 -37.56
CA ASN A 289 6.58 4.30 -37.20
C ASN A 289 5.91 5.37 -36.31
N ASP A 290 4.63 5.19 -35.93
CA ASP A 290 3.88 6.16 -35.11
C ASP A 290 3.84 5.78 -33.61
N GLU A 291 4.67 4.82 -33.18
CA GLU A 291 4.87 4.55 -31.76
C GLU A 291 5.69 5.68 -31.13
N MET A 292 4.98 6.64 -30.52
CA MET A 292 5.53 7.57 -29.54
C MET A 292 6.41 6.77 -28.57
N PRO A 293 7.69 7.13 -28.34
CA PRO A 293 8.56 6.33 -27.50
C PRO A 293 7.98 6.28 -26.09
N ALA A 294 7.38 5.15 -25.72
CA ALA A 294 6.72 4.89 -24.45
C ALA A 294 7.67 4.99 -23.22
N ASP A 295 8.93 5.30 -23.47
CA ASP A 295 10.06 5.24 -22.55
C ASP A 295 10.75 6.62 -22.41
N MET A 296 10.06 7.73 -22.66
CA MET A 296 10.61 9.08 -22.51
C MET A 296 11.14 9.38 -21.11
N TRP A 297 10.49 8.86 -20.06
CA TRP A 297 10.94 8.96 -18.67
C TRP A 297 12.31 8.30 -18.41
N ILE A 298 12.71 7.32 -19.24
CA ILE A 298 14.02 6.65 -19.18
C ILE A 298 15.14 7.60 -19.65
N GLN A 299 14.81 8.62 -20.44
CA GLN A 299 15.78 9.52 -21.06
C GLN A 299 16.04 10.80 -20.25
N TYR A 300 15.40 11.00 -19.10
CA TYR A 300 15.57 12.19 -18.27
C TYR A 300 16.99 12.28 -17.67
N PRO A 301 17.84 13.25 -18.08
CA PRO A 301 19.29 13.18 -17.83
C PRO A 301 19.74 13.72 -16.46
N TYR A 302 18.81 14.26 -15.65
CA TYR A 302 19.15 15.02 -14.44
C TYR A 302 19.02 14.24 -13.12
N ALA A 303 19.07 12.90 -13.15
CA ALA A 303 18.89 12.04 -11.97
C ALA A 303 19.72 12.45 -10.74
N ARG A 304 21.02 12.78 -10.89
CA ARG A 304 21.87 13.19 -9.76
C ARG A 304 21.42 14.50 -9.10
N ARG A 305 20.89 15.44 -9.89
CA ARG A 305 20.36 16.72 -9.40
C ARG A 305 19.12 16.50 -8.56
N GLU A 306 18.24 15.61 -9.02
CA GLU A 306 17.00 15.28 -8.32
C GLU A 306 17.29 14.53 -7.02
N VAL A 307 18.24 13.59 -7.03
CA VAL A 307 18.70 12.92 -5.79
C VAL A 307 19.26 13.92 -4.78
N LEU A 308 20.03 14.93 -5.20
CA LEU A 308 20.52 15.96 -4.28
C LEU A 308 19.38 16.74 -3.63
N ARG A 309 18.30 17.03 -4.37
CA ARG A 309 17.11 17.69 -3.81
C ARG A 309 16.40 16.81 -2.77
N GLU A 310 16.27 15.51 -3.06
CA GLU A 310 15.71 14.56 -2.10
C GLU A 310 16.57 14.45 -0.82
N LEU A 311 17.91 14.42 -0.96
CA LEU A 311 18.82 14.42 0.19
C LEU A 311 18.76 15.71 1.00
N LEU A 312 18.66 16.87 0.35
CA LEU A 312 18.48 18.16 1.02
C LEU A 312 17.16 18.22 1.79
N PHE A 313 16.10 17.64 1.25
CA PHE A 313 14.82 17.51 1.94
C PHE A 313 14.92 16.60 3.19
N LEU A 314 15.67 15.50 3.11
CA LEU A 314 15.84 14.55 4.21
C LEU A 314 16.85 15.03 5.27
N ALA A 315 17.70 16.00 4.97
CA ALA A 315 18.75 16.45 5.88
C ALA A 315 18.24 16.94 7.25
N PRO A 316 17.17 17.75 7.36
CA PRO A 316 16.61 18.13 8.66
C PRO A 316 16.07 16.93 9.45
N CYS A 317 15.46 15.96 8.76
CA CYS A 317 14.95 14.73 9.37
C CYS A 317 16.07 13.90 10.01
N LEU A 318 17.15 13.63 9.26
CA LEU A 318 18.30 12.86 9.74
C LEU A 318 19.09 13.61 10.82
N GLY A 319 19.29 14.92 10.64
CA GLY A 319 20.00 15.75 11.62
C GLY A 319 19.28 15.82 12.95
N LEU A 320 17.95 16.04 12.93
CA LEU A 320 17.16 16.10 14.15
C LEU A 320 16.86 14.73 14.76
N PHE A 321 16.95 13.63 14.01
CA PHE A 321 16.96 12.28 14.58
C PHE A 321 18.08 12.12 15.60
N VAL A 322 19.32 12.41 15.21
CA VAL A 322 20.48 12.28 16.09
C VAL A 322 20.44 13.32 17.21
N ALA A 323 20.15 14.58 16.88
CA ALA A 323 20.10 15.65 17.87
C ALA A 323 18.97 15.43 18.91
N GLY A 324 17.82 14.91 18.50
CA GLY A 324 16.69 14.62 19.38
C GLY A 324 17.02 13.52 20.38
N GLY A 325 17.70 12.46 19.95
CA GLY A 325 18.17 11.39 20.84
C GLY A 325 19.14 11.91 21.90
N TRP A 326 20.17 12.64 21.48
CA TRP A 326 21.16 13.24 22.40
C TRP A 326 20.55 14.29 23.33
N LEU A 327 19.60 15.10 22.85
CA LEU A 327 18.93 16.10 23.67
C LEU A 327 18.20 15.44 24.85
N ILE A 328 17.43 14.38 24.58
CA ILE A 328 16.70 13.66 25.63
C ILE A 328 17.65 12.89 26.55
N GLU A 329 18.70 12.28 26.02
CA GLU A 329 19.74 11.62 26.81
C GLU A 329 20.41 12.60 27.80
N ALA A 330 20.69 13.83 27.35
CA ALA A 330 21.25 14.89 28.19
C ALA A 330 20.32 15.34 29.34
N MET A 331 19.01 15.07 29.25
CA MET A 331 18.06 15.35 30.34
C MET A 331 18.16 14.35 31.50
N ASN A 332 18.92 13.26 31.35
CA ASN A 332 19.19 12.25 32.38
C ASN A 332 17.92 11.71 33.06
N LEU A 333 16.90 11.40 32.25
CA LEU A 333 15.61 10.88 32.71
C LEU A 333 15.76 9.43 33.19
N THR A 334 15.49 9.19 34.48
CA THR A 334 15.64 7.86 35.12
C THR A 334 14.35 7.05 35.19
N SER A 335 13.19 7.69 35.02
CA SER A 335 11.89 7.02 35.03
C SER A 335 11.62 6.32 33.71
N ALA A 336 10.87 5.22 33.71
CA ALA A 336 10.44 4.60 32.46
C ALA A 336 9.45 5.53 31.72
N PRO A 337 9.60 5.73 30.40
CA PRO A 337 8.67 6.56 29.64
C PRO A 337 7.25 5.95 29.66
N PRO A 338 6.19 6.78 29.73
CA PRO A 338 4.82 6.29 29.78
C PRO A 338 4.46 5.53 28.49
N LEU A 339 3.58 4.53 28.60
CA LEU A 339 3.26 3.62 27.49
C LEU A 339 2.77 4.34 26.22
N TRP A 340 1.93 5.37 26.36
CA TRP A 340 1.42 6.11 25.21
C TRP A 340 2.54 6.81 24.42
N LEU A 341 3.57 7.32 25.11
CA LEU A 341 4.70 8.02 24.49
C LEU A 341 5.61 7.03 23.77
N ARG A 342 5.84 5.89 24.41
CA ARG A 342 6.52 4.72 23.84
C ARG A 342 5.85 4.24 22.54
N VAL A 343 4.53 4.07 22.56
CA VAL A 343 3.73 3.66 21.40
C VAL A 343 3.70 4.73 20.30
N PHE A 344 3.57 6.01 20.67
CA PHE A 344 3.66 7.12 19.73
C PHE A 344 5.00 7.14 19.01
N ALA A 345 6.11 7.05 19.76
CA ALA A 345 7.46 6.99 19.23
C ALA A 345 7.65 5.77 18.31
N GLY A 346 7.10 4.60 18.67
CA GLY A 346 7.14 3.39 17.84
C GLY A 346 6.37 3.53 16.52
N SER A 347 5.16 4.09 16.56
CA SER A 347 4.37 4.38 15.36
C SER A 347 5.06 5.43 14.48
N LEU A 348 5.61 6.49 15.07
CA LEU A 348 6.37 7.52 14.35
C LEU A 348 7.64 6.97 13.72
N MET A 349 8.39 6.16 14.46
CA MET A 349 9.58 5.48 13.94
C MET A 349 9.23 4.49 12.83
N GLY A 350 8.12 3.77 12.97
CA GLY A 350 7.56 2.93 11.92
C GLY A 350 7.23 3.72 10.65
N PHE A 351 6.55 4.86 10.79
CA PHE A 351 6.27 5.77 9.67
C PHE A 351 7.55 6.24 8.98
N LEU A 352 8.54 6.70 9.75
CA LEU A 352 9.80 7.23 9.24
C LEU A 352 10.66 6.16 8.57
N ILE A 353 10.83 5.00 9.21
CA ILE A 353 11.67 3.91 8.69
C ILE A 353 10.96 3.20 7.54
N GLY A 354 9.66 2.95 7.64
CA GLY A 354 8.87 2.31 6.57
C GLY A 354 8.94 3.09 5.26
N GLY A 355 8.74 4.41 5.31
CA GLY A 355 8.99 5.28 4.16
C GLY A 355 10.47 5.37 3.80
N GLY A 356 11.34 5.54 4.80
CA GLY A 356 12.78 5.75 4.62
C GLY A 356 13.51 4.61 3.91
N VAL A 357 13.17 3.34 4.18
CA VAL A 357 13.75 2.17 3.50
C VAL A 357 13.44 2.22 2.01
N VAL A 358 12.18 2.48 1.67
CA VAL A 358 11.73 2.58 0.28
C VAL A 358 12.31 3.80 -0.41
N TRP A 359 12.42 4.91 0.30
CA TRP A 359 13.05 6.13 -0.20
C TRP A 359 14.55 5.93 -0.45
N ALA A 360 15.25 5.19 0.43
CA ALA A 360 16.64 4.83 0.21
C ALA A 360 16.81 4.00 -1.07
N ILE A 361 15.94 3.00 -1.29
CA ILE A 361 15.92 2.21 -2.53
C ILE A 361 15.71 3.12 -3.75
N ARG A 362 14.78 4.08 -3.67
CA ARG A 362 14.56 5.09 -4.71
C ARG A 362 15.82 5.92 -4.98
N ILE A 363 16.49 6.43 -3.94
CA ILE A 363 17.71 7.25 -4.07
C ILE A 363 18.85 6.45 -4.71
N PHE A 364 19.19 5.27 -4.16
CA PHE A 364 20.28 4.45 -4.66
C PHE A 364 19.98 3.89 -6.05
N GLY A 365 18.75 3.47 -6.31
CA GLY A 365 18.30 3.04 -7.63
C GLY A 365 18.42 4.16 -8.65
N THR A 366 18.00 5.38 -8.29
CA THR A 366 18.05 6.53 -9.21
C THR A 366 19.48 6.93 -9.56
N LEU A 367 20.41 6.83 -8.60
CA LEU A 367 21.84 7.00 -8.84
C LEU A 367 22.45 5.89 -9.71
N GLY A 368 22.05 4.63 -9.48
CA GLY A 368 22.58 3.46 -10.18
C GLY A 368 22.10 3.34 -11.62
N PHE A 369 20.80 3.58 -11.87
CA PHE A 369 20.20 3.49 -13.20
C PHE A 369 20.28 4.79 -14.00
N GLY A 370 20.59 5.92 -13.35
CA GLY A 370 20.63 7.23 -13.99
C GLY A 370 19.25 7.77 -14.39
N LYS A 371 18.17 7.15 -13.92
CA LYS A 371 16.77 7.48 -14.18
C LYS A 371 15.93 7.21 -12.94
N GLU A 372 14.73 7.75 -12.85
CA GLU A 372 13.84 7.51 -11.70
C GLU A 372 13.63 6.01 -11.49
N ALA A 373 13.99 5.50 -10.31
CA ALA A 373 13.93 4.07 -10.05
C ALA A 373 12.55 3.60 -9.59
N MET A 374 11.82 4.42 -8.85
CA MET A 374 10.57 4.03 -8.20
C MET A 374 9.78 5.24 -7.76
N GLY A 375 8.44 5.21 -7.85
CA GLY A 375 7.57 6.35 -7.56
C GLY A 375 7.50 6.73 -6.07
N LEU A 376 7.25 8.02 -5.79
CA LEU A 376 7.12 8.52 -4.42
C LEU A 376 5.85 7.98 -3.72
N GLY A 377 4.88 7.46 -4.47
CA GLY A 377 3.67 6.83 -3.94
C GLY A 377 3.97 5.61 -3.06
N ASP A 378 4.93 4.77 -3.46
CA ASP A 378 5.34 3.59 -2.71
C ASP A 378 6.00 3.96 -1.37
N VAL A 379 6.74 5.07 -1.33
CA VAL A 379 7.33 5.64 -0.10
C VAL A 379 6.23 6.00 0.89
N HIS A 380 5.19 6.70 0.44
CA HIS A 380 4.07 7.09 1.29
C HIS A 380 3.21 5.91 1.72
N LEU A 381 3.00 4.93 0.83
CA LEU A 381 2.34 3.67 1.17
C LEU A 381 3.05 3.00 2.33
N MET A 382 4.38 2.84 2.25
CA MET A 382 5.14 2.17 3.30
C MET A 382 5.34 3.00 4.55
N ALA A 383 5.31 4.33 4.47
CA ALA A 383 5.20 5.18 5.64
C ALA A 383 3.87 4.96 6.36
N GLY A 384 2.75 4.90 5.63
CA GLY A 384 1.43 4.62 6.19
C GLY A 384 1.32 3.22 6.81
N VAL A 385 1.85 2.21 6.14
CA VAL A 385 1.97 0.85 6.68
C VAL A 385 2.80 0.88 7.96
N GLY A 386 4.01 1.46 7.90
CA GLY A 386 4.92 1.58 9.03
C GLY A 386 4.32 2.29 10.24
N ALA A 387 3.46 3.29 10.05
CA ALA A 387 2.75 3.93 11.17
C ALA A 387 1.84 2.96 11.94
N VAL A 388 1.28 1.96 11.25
CA VAL A 388 0.31 1.00 11.82
C VAL A 388 1.01 -0.25 12.32
N VAL A 389 1.96 -0.78 11.55
CA VAL A 389 2.63 -2.06 11.80
C VAL A 389 3.96 -1.85 12.55
N GLY A 390 4.54 -0.66 12.47
CA GLY A 390 5.87 -0.39 13.00
C GLY A 390 6.96 -0.71 11.99
N PHE A 391 8.20 -0.47 12.39
CA PHE A 391 9.31 -0.38 11.43
C PHE A 391 9.78 -1.73 10.88
N VAL A 392 9.65 -2.82 11.64
CA VAL A 392 10.19 -4.12 11.21
C VAL A 392 9.42 -4.64 10.01
N ASP A 393 8.12 -4.86 10.16
CA ASP A 393 7.28 -5.46 9.12
C ASP A 393 7.24 -4.55 7.89
N ALA A 394 7.26 -3.23 8.12
CA ALA A 394 7.39 -2.25 7.04
C ALA A 394 8.75 -2.33 6.33
N SER A 395 9.84 -2.64 7.03
CA SER A 395 11.16 -2.79 6.40
C SER A 395 11.28 -4.12 5.63
N LEU A 396 10.60 -5.17 6.07
CA LEU A 396 10.63 -6.49 5.42
C LEU A 396 9.79 -6.53 4.13
N ALA A 397 8.68 -5.79 4.07
CA ALA A 397 7.74 -5.87 2.97
C ALA A 397 8.33 -5.53 1.58
N PRO A 398 9.18 -4.50 1.39
CA PRO A 398 9.80 -4.23 0.09
C PRO A 398 10.66 -5.38 -0.43
N PHE A 399 11.38 -6.08 0.46
CA PHE A 399 12.15 -7.26 0.07
C PHE A 399 11.24 -8.41 -0.34
N LEU A 400 10.19 -8.68 0.45
CA LEU A 400 9.22 -9.73 0.14
C LEU A 400 8.44 -9.43 -1.15
N ALA A 401 8.17 -8.15 -1.44
CA ALA A 401 7.48 -7.71 -2.66
C ALA A 401 8.24 -8.12 -3.93
N SER A 402 9.58 -8.10 -3.90
CA SER A 402 10.39 -8.55 -5.05
C SER A 402 10.16 -10.05 -5.36
N PHE A 403 10.02 -10.89 -4.34
CA PHE A 403 9.71 -12.31 -4.50
C PHE A 403 8.27 -12.55 -4.94
N VAL A 404 7.31 -11.79 -4.41
CA VAL A 404 5.89 -11.86 -4.83
C VAL A 404 5.76 -11.49 -6.31
N GLY A 405 6.41 -10.40 -6.73
CA GLY A 405 6.44 -9.96 -8.13
C GLY A 405 7.10 -10.99 -9.06
N LEU A 406 8.23 -11.56 -8.64
CA LEU A 406 8.92 -12.63 -9.39
C LEU A 406 8.04 -13.88 -9.52
N GLY A 407 7.40 -14.31 -8.43
CA GLY A 407 6.50 -15.47 -8.42
C GLY A 407 5.31 -15.27 -9.35
N TRP A 408 4.64 -14.12 -9.26
CA TRP A 408 3.56 -13.74 -10.18
C TRP A 408 4.05 -13.77 -11.64
N ARG A 409 5.28 -13.34 -11.88
CA ARG A 409 5.88 -13.38 -13.21
C ARG A 409 6.05 -14.77 -13.76
N ILE A 410 6.61 -15.68 -12.96
CA ILE A 410 6.79 -17.08 -13.36
C ILE A 410 5.43 -17.69 -13.74
N ILE A 411 4.37 -17.43 -12.96
CA ILE A 411 3.01 -17.92 -13.22
C ILE A 411 2.48 -17.40 -14.56
N THR A 412 2.62 -16.09 -14.83
CA THR A 412 2.12 -15.49 -16.08
C THR A 412 2.88 -15.96 -17.32
N LEU A 413 4.17 -16.28 -17.19
CA LEU A 413 4.97 -16.84 -18.29
C LEU A 413 4.55 -18.27 -18.63
N ILE A 414 4.26 -19.10 -17.62
CA ILE A 414 3.70 -20.45 -17.83
C ILE A 414 2.36 -20.38 -18.58
N GLY A 415 1.58 -19.31 -18.35
CA GLY A 415 0.33 -19.04 -19.06
C GLY A 415 0.48 -18.50 -20.50
N GLY A 416 1.70 -18.36 -21.03
CA GLY A 416 1.95 -17.91 -22.41
C GLY A 416 1.85 -16.40 -22.63
N ASN A 417 1.76 -15.60 -21.57
CA ASN A 417 1.70 -14.13 -21.71
C ASN A 417 3.08 -13.54 -22.01
N LYS A 418 3.11 -12.58 -22.95
CA LYS A 418 4.32 -11.79 -23.25
C LYS A 418 4.74 -10.95 -22.04
N PHE A 419 6.00 -10.50 -22.01
CA PHE A 419 6.47 -9.54 -21.01
C PHE A 419 5.86 -8.14 -21.28
N PRO A 420 4.95 -7.60 -20.43
CA PRO A 420 4.65 -6.17 -20.46
C PRO A 420 5.91 -5.33 -20.23
N LYS A 421 5.97 -4.17 -20.91
CA LYS A 421 7.06 -3.19 -20.83
C LYS A 421 7.26 -2.64 -19.40
N ALA A 422 6.17 -2.51 -18.62
CA ALA A 422 6.20 -2.05 -17.23
C ALA A 422 5.17 -2.79 -16.36
N MET A 423 5.43 -2.91 -15.06
CA MET A 423 4.49 -3.47 -14.07
C MET A 423 4.42 -2.55 -12.84
N PRO A 424 3.23 -2.30 -12.30
CA PRO A 424 3.08 -1.49 -11.09
C PRO A 424 3.63 -2.26 -9.87
N PHE A 425 4.41 -1.59 -9.03
CA PHE A 425 5.06 -2.22 -7.87
C PHE A 425 4.15 -2.29 -6.65
N GLY A 426 3.23 -1.34 -6.49
CA GLY A 426 2.33 -1.21 -5.34
C GLY A 426 1.49 -2.46 -5.05
N PRO A 427 0.92 -3.17 -6.04
CA PRO A 427 0.21 -4.43 -5.82
C PRO A 427 1.05 -5.48 -5.10
N TYR A 428 2.30 -5.67 -5.52
CA TYR A 428 3.20 -6.66 -4.93
C TYR A 428 3.63 -6.23 -3.53
N LEU A 429 3.81 -4.91 -3.32
CA LEU A 429 4.10 -4.34 -2.01
C LEU A 429 2.94 -4.54 -1.03
N ALA A 430 1.70 -4.29 -1.46
CA ALA A 430 0.51 -4.51 -0.65
C ALA A 430 0.33 -5.98 -0.24
N VAL A 431 0.53 -6.92 -1.17
CA VAL A 431 0.50 -8.35 -0.88
C VAL A 431 1.64 -8.74 0.07
N ALA A 432 2.85 -8.21 -0.15
CA ALA A 432 3.99 -8.48 0.71
C ALA A 432 3.78 -8.00 2.16
N VAL A 433 3.12 -6.86 2.38
CA VAL A 433 2.74 -6.40 3.73
C VAL A 433 1.82 -7.41 4.41
N VAL A 434 0.77 -7.86 3.70
CA VAL A 434 -0.16 -8.87 4.22
C VAL A 434 0.57 -10.17 4.57
N LEU A 435 1.45 -10.63 3.69
CA LEU A 435 2.25 -11.84 3.92
C LEU A 435 3.24 -11.67 5.08
N ALA A 436 3.92 -10.53 5.19
CA ALA A 436 4.83 -10.25 6.29
C ALA A 436 4.11 -10.35 7.64
N MET A 437 2.93 -9.72 7.76
CA MET A 437 2.12 -9.77 8.97
C MET A 437 1.62 -11.18 9.32
N LEU A 438 1.26 -11.99 8.31
CA LEU A 438 0.71 -13.33 8.53
C LEU A 438 1.76 -14.44 8.63
N PHE A 439 2.96 -14.26 8.10
CA PHE A 439 3.94 -15.34 8.01
C PHE A 439 5.26 -15.06 8.72
N ARG A 440 5.47 -13.87 9.28
CA ARG A 440 6.69 -13.54 10.05
C ARG A 440 6.99 -14.60 11.13
N HIS A 441 6.04 -14.88 12.02
CA HIS A 441 6.23 -15.86 13.10
C HIS A 441 6.51 -17.29 12.61
N PRO A 442 5.76 -17.82 11.63
CA PRO A 442 6.11 -19.08 10.98
C PRO A 442 7.52 -19.08 10.36
N ILE A 443 7.95 -17.96 9.77
CA ILE A 443 9.30 -17.82 9.19
C ILE A 443 10.35 -17.82 10.29
N GLU A 444 10.17 -17.07 11.38
CA GLU A 444 11.07 -17.07 12.55
C GLU A 444 11.19 -18.47 13.15
N TYR A 445 10.07 -19.17 13.31
CA TYR A 445 10.04 -20.54 13.79
C TYR A 445 10.79 -21.50 12.86
N LEU A 446 10.56 -21.41 11.55
CA LEU A 446 11.24 -22.25 10.56
C LEU A 446 12.75 -21.96 10.53
N LEU A 447 13.15 -20.70 10.53
CA LEU A 447 14.55 -20.29 10.58
C LEU A 447 15.21 -20.77 11.88
N SER A 448 14.51 -20.67 13.01
CA SER A 448 14.99 -21.17 14.30
C SER A 448 15.18 -22.69 14.30
N ALA A 449 14.23 -23.42 13.73
CA ALA A 449 14.30 -24.88 13.59
C ALA A 449 15.45 -25.31 12.68
N LEU A 450 15.70 -24.60 11.58
CA LEU A 450 16.81 -24.86 10.66
C LEU A 450 18.17 -24.49 11.25
N ALA A 451 18.26 -23.38 11.99
CA ALA A 451 19.50 -22.90 12.59
C ALA A 451 19.90 -23.64 13.88
N GLY A 452 18.98 -24.41 14.47
CA GLY A 452 19.19 -25.08 15.75
C GLY A 452 19.32 -24.11 16.94
N ASN A 453 19.03 -22.82 16.74
CA ASN A 453 19.09 -21.74 17.72
C ASN A 453 17.91 -20.79 17.48
N PRO A 454 17.40 -20.09 18.52
CA PRO A 454 16.31 -19.14 18.35
C PRO A 454 16.74 -17.97 17.46
N VAL A 455 16.06 -17.83 16.32
CA VAL A 455 16.16 -16.69 15.42
C VAL A 455 14.99 -15.77 15.71
N ASN A 456 15.27 -14.63 16.32
CA ASN A 456 14.29 -13.55 16.47
C ASN A 456 14.55 -12.56 15.32
N LEU A 457 13.63 -12.47 14.36
CA LEU A 457 13.67 -11.34 13.44
C LEU A 457 13.34 -10.07 14.27
N PRO A 458 14.09 -8.97 14.07
CA PRO A 458 14.05 -7.79 14.93
C PRO A 458 12.67 -7.15 15.03
#